data_AF-A0A5N6EP79-F1
#
_entry.id   AF-A0A5N6EP79-F1
#
_cell.length_a   1.000
_cell.length_b   1.000
_cell.length_c   1.000
_cell.angle_alpha   90.00
_cell.angle_beta   90.00
_cell.angle_gamma   90.00
#
_symmetry.space_group_name_H-M   'P 1'
#
loop_
_entity.id
_entity.type
_entity.pdbx_description
1 polymer ?
#
loop_
_entity_poly.entity_id
_entity_poly.type
_entity_poly.pdbx_seq_one_letter_code
_entity_poly.pdbx_strand_id
1 'polypeptide(L)'
;MEALVALAIRDTATFRKTSVPWTLDEPYAQTYYDFDPATSAWVSQSPSAPGSSSSNDNDRPAITAIALYTWNIDFMLPFAAARMRPALAHLHHLTRLLPLNVAPVIFLQECTPSDLETIAATPWVQAQFHLTDVDTTNWATAQYGTTVLVSRDLPITSVFRVHYSHTRMDRDALFVDVSTGLEEKQIRLCNTHLESLALDPPYRPPQMQLVSQYMHHDGTYAALAAGDFNAIQPFDRTLHVDNNLKDAFLELGGEEDTEEAYTWGQQAATKQRAQFGCSRMDKVYFRGPVKLLKFERFGEGILAEGDDERRQIVELGFEKPWVTDHLGVMAVVDVLPSTKGQL
;
A
#
# COMPACT_ATOMS: atom_id res chain seq x y z
N MET A 1 -5.13 -21.08 13.03
CA MET A 1 -4.10 -20.06 12.73
C MET A 1 -2.66 -20.58 12.75
N GLU A 2 -2.15 -21.13 13.87
CA GLU A 2 -0.73 -21.53 14.00
C GLU A 2 -0.21 -22.46 12.87
N ALA A 3 -1.02 -23.44 12.46
CA ALA A 3 -0.67 -24.33 11.34
C ALA A 3 -0.56 -23.60 9.99
N LEU A 4 -1.37 -22.55 9.77
CA LEU A 4 -1.30 -21.73 8.55
C LEU A 4 -0.03 -20.87 8.56
N VAL A 5 0.33 -20.28 9.70
CA VAL A 5 1.58 -19.52 9.85
C VAL A 5 2.79 -20.43 9.58
N ALA A 6 2.82 -21.62 10.18
CA ALA A 6 3.90 -22.58 9.96
C ALA A 6 3.98 -23.04 8.49
N LEU A 7 2.83 -23.25 7.85
CA LEU A 7 2.75 -23.58 6.43
C LEU A 7 3.28 -22.44 5.56
N ALA A 8 2.83 -21.20 5.79
CA ALA A 8 3.26 -20.02 5.07
C ALA A 8 4.79 -19.82 5.14
N ILE A 9 5.38 -19.97 6.33
CA ILE A 9 6.83 -19.88 6.56
C ILE A 9 7.57 -20.98 5.77
N ARG A 10 7.07 -22.23 5.81
CA ARG A 10 7.69 -23.35 5.09
C ARG A 10 7.64 -23.14 3.57
N ASP A 11 6.50 -22.65 3.09
CA ASP A 11 6.22 -22.47 1.68
C ASP A 11 7.01 -21.30 1.07
N THR A 12 7.40 -20.30 1.89
CA THR A 12 8.23 -19.16 1.46
C THR A 12 9.51 -19.62 0.74
N ALA A 13 10.20 -20.63 1.26
CA ALA A 13 11.41 -21.16 0.62
C ALA A 13 11.13 -21.88 -0.71
N THR A 14 9.92 -22.41 -0.89
CA THR A 14 9.51 -23.14 -2.10
C THR A 14 9.07 -22.18 -3.20
N PHE A 15 8.39 -21.09 -2.83
CA PHE A 15 7.86 -20.10 -3.78
C PHE A 15 8.82 -18.94 -4.08
N ARG A 16 9.92 -18.82 -3.34
CA ARG A 16 10.98 -17.86 -3.63
C ARG A 16 11.57 -18.09 -5.02
N LYS A 17 11.69 -17.03 -5.81
CA LYS A 17 12.29 -17.09 -7.14
C LYS A 17 13.81 -17.27 -7.01
N THR A 18 14.36 -18.23 -7.75
CA THR A 18 15.79 -18.56 -7.73
C THR A 18 16.62 -17.67 -8.67
N SER A 19 15.96 -17.02 -9.63
CA SER A 19 16.56 -16.07 -10.55
C SER A 19 15.62 -14.89 -10.73
N VAL A 20 16.17 -13.69 -10.61
CA VAL A 20 15.43 -12.43 -10.64
C VAL A 20 16.18 -11.40 -11.49
N PRO A 21 15.48 -10.51 -12.21
CA PRO A 21 16.10 -9.52 -13.10
C PRO A 21 16.61 -8.26 -12.40
N TRP A 22 16.44 -8.13 -11.08
CA TRP A 22 16.82 -6.94 -10.31
C TRP A 22 18.06 -7.15 -9.45
N THR A 23 18.74 -6.05 -9.17
CA THR A 23 19.76 -5.97 -8.12
C THR A 23 19.10 -5.54 -6.83
N LEU A 24 19.49 -6.15 -5.69
CA LEU A 24 18.97 -5.78 -4.38
C LEU A 24 19.40 -4.35 -4.02
N ASP A 25 18.51 -3.64 -3.31
CA ASP A 25 18.62 -2.23 -2.90
C ASP A 25 18.74 -1.19 -4.03
N GLU A 26 18.70 -1.62 -5.29
CA GLU A 26 18.70 -0.75 -6.48
C GLU A 26 17.29 -0.66 -7.10
N PRO A 27 16.97 0.43 -7.81
CA PRO A 27 15.67 0.58 -8.45
C PRO A 27 15.56 -0.34 -9.68
N TYR A 28 14.53 -1.18 -9.68
CA TYR A 28 14.12 -1.97 -10.83
C TYR A 28 12.87 -1.35 -11.45
N ALA A 29 13.00 -0.78 -12.65
CA ALA A 29 11.87 -0.20 -13.37
C ALA A 29 10.86 -1.29 -13.77
N GLN A 30 9.58 -1.03 -13.55
CA GLN A 30 8.48 -1.88 -14.02
C GLN A 30 7.44 -1.05 -14.77
N THR A 31 6.62 -1.72 -15.58
CA THR A 31 5.49 -1.09 -16.26
C THR A 31 4.29 -0.96 -15.31
N TYR A 32 3.26 -0.24 -15.76
CA TYR A 32 1.92 -0.29 -15.17
C TYR A 32 0.93 -0.75 -16.26
N TYR A 33 -0.34 -0.92 -15.90
CA TYR A 33 -1.34 -1.51 -16.77
C TYR A 33 -2.61 -0.68 -16.80
N ASP A 34 -3.13 -0.49 -18.01
CA ASP A 34 -4.43 0.11 -18.29
C ASP A 34 -5.39 -0.95 -18.77
N PHE A 35 -6.62 -0.94 -18.29
CA PHE A 35 -7.65 -1.77 -18.88
C PHE A 35 -8.13 -1.15 -20.19
N ASP A 36 -8.01 -1.90 -21.28
CA ASP A 36 -8.61 -1.58 -22.57
C ASP A 36 -9.98 -2.25 -22.68
N PRO A 37 -11.09 -1.49 -22.64
CA PRO A 37 -12.43 -2.05 -22.74
C PRO A 37 -12.73 -2.65 -24.12
N ALA A 38 -12.04 -2.23 -25.18
CA ALA A 38 -12.28 -2.75 -26.53
C ALA A 38 -11.78 -4.19 -26.68
N THR A 39 -10.65 -4.51 -26.04
CA THR A 39 -10.08 -5.87 -26.03
C THR A 39 -10.40 -6.64 -24.76
N SER A 40 -11.02 -5.99 -23.76
CA SER A 40 -11.30 -6.55 -22.43
C SER A 40 -10.05 -7.12 -21.76
N ALA A 41 -8.93 -6.41 -21.89
CA ALA A 41 -7.62 -6.85 -21.42
C ALA A 41 -6.83 -5.72 -20.75
N TRP A 42 -5.96 -6.09 -19.82
CA TRP A 42 -4.97 -5.18 -19.25
C TRP A 42 -3.78 -5.05 -20.21
N VAL A 43 -3.45 -3.82 -20.60
CA VAL A 43 -2.39 -3.49 -21.55
C VAL A 43 -1.27 -2.78 -20.81
N SER A 44 -0.07 -3.34 -20.92
CA SER A 44 1.13 -2.76 -20.33
C SER A 44 1.43 -1.37 -20.93
N GLN A 45 1.69 -0.40 -20.07
CA GLN A 45 2.06 0.97 -20.38
C GLN A 45 3.46 1.26 -19.84
N SER A 46 4.24 2.03 -20.59
CA SER A 46 5.48 2.60 -20.10
C SER A 46 5.19 3.96 -19.46
N PRO A 47 5.73 4.26 -18.27
CA PRO A 47 5.63 5.59 -17.69
C PRO A 47 6.11 6.65 -18.67
N SER A 48 5.34 7.73 -18.79
CA SER A 48 5.61 8.81 -19.74
C SER A 48 6.06 10.06 -18.99
N ALA A 49 6.97 10.84 -19.59
CA ALA A 49 7.47 12.05 -18.95
C ALA A 49 6.34 13.06 -18.64
N PRO A 50 6.48 13.89 -17.59
CA PRO A 50 5.57 15.02 -17.36
C PRO A 50 5.42 15.84 -18.65
N GLY A 51 4.17 16.12 -19.05
CA GLY A 51 3.87 16.97 -20.20
C GLY A 51 3.50 16.26 -21.51
N SER A 52 3.51 14.92 -21.58
CA SER A 52 3.10 14.20 -22.80
C SER A 52 1.61 13.87 -22.90
N SER A 53 0.81 14.10 -21.84
CA SER A 53 -0.63 13.89 -21.84
C SER A 53 -1.37 15.13 -22.36
N SER A 54 -1.67 15.13 -23.66
CA SER A 54 -2.51 16.15 -24.31
C SER A 54 -4.00 15.83 -24.18
N SER A 55 -4.52 15.56 -22.98
CA SER A 55 -5.96 15.52 -22.76
C SER A 55 -6.47 16.94 -22.51
N ASN A 56 -6.91 17.58 -23.59
CA ASN A 56 -7.71 18.83 -23.58
C ASN A 56 -9.10 18.60 -22.97
N ASP A 57 -9.19 18.05 -21.77
CA ASP A 57 -10.46 17.90 -21.06
C ASP A 57 -10.61 19.09 -20.09
N ASN A 58 -10.83 20.28 -20.67
CA ASN A 58 -10.98 21.57 -19.97
C ASN A 58 -12.14 21.60 -18.96
N ASP A 59 -12.97 20.55 -18.88
CA ASP A 59 -14.15 20.46 -18.01
C ASP A 59 -13.90 19.68 -16.71
N ARG A 60 -12.78 18.96 -16.54
CA ARG A 60 -12.47 18.26 -15.28
C ARG A 60 -11.76 19.19 -14.29
N PRO A 61 -12.18 19.22 -13.01
CA PRO A 61 -11.49 20.00 -11.99
C PRO A 61 -10.05 19.50 -11.83
N ALA A 62 -9.11 20.42 -11.68
CA ALA A 62 -7.71 20.08 -11.46
C ALA A 62 -7.54 19.27 -10.16
N ILE A 63 -6.82 18.15 -10.26
CA ILE A 63 -6.43 17.38 -9.09
C ILE A 63 -5.42 18.18 -8.28
N THR A 64 -5.77 18.44 -7.02
CA THR A 64 -5.00 19.25 -6.06
C THR A 64 -4.51 18.41 -4.89
N ALA A 65 -5.25 17.35 -4.57
CA ALA A 65 -4.96 16.48 -3.43
C ALA A 65 -5.00 15.00 -3.81
N ILE A 66 -4.30 14.20 -3.01
CA ILE A 66 -4.26 12.74 -3.10
C ILE A 66 -4.86 12.17 -1.82
N ALA A 67 -5.83 11.27 -1.95
CA ALA A 67 -6.30 10.42 -0.86
C ALA A 67 -5.58 9.07 -0.96
N LEU A 68 -4.58 8.86 -0.11
CA LEU A 68 -3.78 7.64 -0.06
C LEU A 68 -4.38 6.67 0.96
N TYR A 69 -4.90 5.56 0.48
CA TYR A 69 -5.37 4.43 1.29
C TYR A 69 -4.28 3.37 1.34
N THR A 70 -4.07 2.74 2.50
CA THR A 70 -3.23 1.55 2.62
C THR A 70 -3.91 0.48 3.46
N TRP A 71 -3.78 -0.79 3.05
CA TRP A 71 -4.38 -1.91 3.75
C TRP A 71 -3.61 -3.22 3.50
N ASN A 72 -3.14 -3.86 4.58
CA ASN A 72 -2.67 -5.24 4.53
C ASN A 72 -3.87 -6.19 4.43
N ILE A 73 -3.90 -7.05 3.41
CA ILE A 73 -5.03 -7.95 3.16
C ILE A 73 -4.82 -9.37 3.68
N ASP A 74 -3.80 -9.65 4.47
CA ASP A 74 -3.52 -10.95 5.11
C ASP A 74 -3.42 -12.11 4.11
N PHE A 75 -2.22 -12.35 3.55
CA PHE A 75 -2.03 -13.44 2.58
C PHE A 75 -2.18 -14.83 3.21
N MET A 76 -2.04 -14.93 4.54
CA MET A 76 -2.08 -16.19 5.25
C MET A 76 -3.51 -16.71 5.44
N LEU A 77 -4.48 -15.80 5.47
CA LEU A 77 -5.89 -16.17 5.61
C LEU A 77 -6.42 -16.79 4.30
N PRO A 78 -7.11 -17.93 4.35
CA PRO A 78 -7.62 -18.59 3.15
C PRO A 78 -8.73 -17.78 2.46
N PHE A 79 -9.18 -18.27 1.31
CA PHE A 79 -10.31 -17.72 0.55
C PHE A 79 -10.09 -16.29 0.04
N ALA A 80 -8.88 -15.99 -0.43
CA ALA A 80 -8.45 -14.70 -0.98
C ALA A 80 -9.57 -13.96 -1.76
N ALA A 81 -10.13 -14.56 -2.81
CA ALA A 81 -11.20 -13.94 -3.59
C ALA A 81 -12.47 -13.59 -2.78
N ALA A 82 -12.90 -14.47 -1.86
CA ALA A 82 -14.07 -14.24 -1.01
C ALA A 82 -13.85 -13.14 0.05
N ARG A 83 -12.58 -12.81 0.34
CA ARG A 83 -12.21 -11.68 1.21
C ARG A 83 -12.00 -10.40 0.41
N MET A 84 -11.35 -10.51 -0.75
CA MET A 84 -11.00 -9.38 -1.61
C MET A 84 -12.23 -8.70 -2.22
N ARG A 85 -13.26 -9.45 -2.63
CA ARG A 85 -14.49 -8.83 -3.18
C ARG A 85 -15.17 -7.86 -2.22
N PRO A 86 -15.51 -8.24 -0.96
CA PRO A 86 -16.07 -7.29 0.01
C PRO A 86 -15.08 -6.19 0.41
N ALA A 87 -13.77 -6.47 0.46
CA ALA A 87 -12.75 -5.44 0.69
C ALA A 87 -12.76 -4.35 -0.41
N LEU A 88 -12.79 -4.76 -1.69
CA LEU A 88 -12.90 -3.86 -2.84
C LEU A 88 -14.24 -3.11 -2.86
N ALA A 89 -15.35 -3.76 -2.49
CA ALA A 89 -16.65 -3.09 -2.38
C ALA A 89 -16.61 -1.97 -1.32
N HIS A 90 -15.94 -2.20 -0.19
CA HIS A 90 -15.75 -1.19 0.84
C HIS A 90 -14.86 -0.04 0.35
N LEU A 91 -13.71 -0.34 -0.26
CA LEU A 91 -12.83 0.67 -0.86
C LEU A 91 -13.56 1.51 -1.91
N HIS A 92 -14.35 0.89 -2.78
CA HIS A 92 -15.17 1.59 -3.77
C HIS A 92 -16.18 2.55 -3.13
N HIS A 93 -16.79 2.16 -2.01
CA HIS A 93 -17.67 3.07 -1.27
C HIS A 93 -16.90 4.29 -0.76
N LEU A 94 -15.73 4.08 -0.16
CA LEU A 94 -14.90 5.17 0.39
C LEU A 94 -14.40 6.13 -0.71
N THR A 95 -13.89 5.60 -1.82
CA THR A 95 -13.33 6.44 -2.90
C THR A 95 -14.39 7.26 -3.60
N ARG A 96 -15.64 6.77 -3.69
CA ARG A 96 -16.77 7.52 -4.26
C ARG A 96 -17.24 8.72 -3.43
N LEU A 97 -16.85 8.78 -2.16
CA LEU A 97 -17.18 9.90 -1.27
C LEU A 97 -16.16 11.04 -1.37
N LEU A 98 -15.07 10.84 -2.12
CA LEU A 98 -14.04 11.86 -2.29
C LEU A 98 -14.55 13.03 -3.13
N PRO A 99 -14.15 14.28 -2.79
CA PRO A 99 -14.38 15.42 -3.67
C PRO A 99 -13.68 15.23 -5.03
N LEU A 100 -14.23 15.84 -6.09
CA LEU A 100 -13.72 15.67 -7.46
C LEU A 100 -12.27 16.13 -7.68
N ASN A 101 -11.74 17.00 -6.82
CA ASN A 101 -10.36 17.49 -6.88
C ASN A 101 -9.37 16.62 -6.08
N VAL A 102 -9.83 15.50 -5.52
CA VAL A 102 -9.04 14.55 -4.70
C VAL A 102 -8.96 13.21 -5.41
N ALA A 103 -7.77 12.83 -5.86
CA ALA A 103 -7.57 11.56 -6.55
C ALA A 103 -7.22 10.44 -5.55
N PRO A 104 -7.91 9.28 -5.60
CA PRO A 104 -7.56 8.14 -4.76
C PRO A 104 -6.33 7.39 -5.28
N VAL A 105 -5.49 6.92 -4.35
CA VAL A 105 -4.45 5.91 -4.58
C VAL A 105 -4.58 4.85 -3.49
N ILE A 106 -4.52 3.57 -3.86
CA ILE A 106 -4.71 2.45 -2.92
C ILE A 106 -3.47 1.57 -2.94
N PHE A 107 -2.87 1.41 -1.76
CA PHE A 107 -1.78 0.51 -1.48
C PHE A 107 -2.31 -0.75 -0.83
N LEU A 108 -2.00 -1.91 -1.41
CA LEU A 108 -2.30 -3.19 -0.81
C LEU A 108 -1.00 -3.94 -0.53
N GLN A 109 -0.93 -4.55 0.65
CA GLN A 109 0.15 -5.44 1.05
C GLN A 109 -0.41 -6.84 1.25
N GLU A 110 0.47 -7.84 1.13
CA GLU A 110 0.09 -9.25 1.28
C GLU A 110 -0.92 -9.75 0.25
N CYS A 111 -0.93 -9.18 -0.96
CA CYS A 111 -1.75 -9.70 -2.05
C CYS A 111 -1.24 -11.07 -2.51
N THR A 112 -2.14 -12.02 -2.73
CA THR A 112 -1.85 -13.30 -3.40
C THR A 112 -2.14 -13.22 -4.91
N PRO A 113 -1.76 -14.23 -5.73
CA PRO A 113 -2.18 -14.28 -7.13
C PRO A 113 -3.70 -14.19 -7.32
N SER A 114 -4.48 -14.84 -6.44
CA SER A 114 -5.95 -14.82 -6.49
C SER A 114 -6.52 -13.43 -6.18
N ASP A 115 -5.84 -12.65 -5.33
CA ASP A 115 -6.19 -11.26 -5.07
C ASP A 115 -5.97 -10.39 -6.30
N LEU A 116 -4.81 -10.52 -6.97
CA LEU A 116 -4.53 -9.79 -8.20
C LEU A 116 -5.55 -10.10 -9.29
N GLU A 117 -5.91 -11.37 -9.48
CA GLU A 117 -6.98 -11.77 -10.41
C GLU A 117 -8.31 -11.12 -10.07
N THR A 118 -8.69 -11.12 -8.79
CA THR A 118 -9.95 -10.52 -8.32
C THR A 118 -9.96 -9.00 -8.52
N ILE A 119 -8.85 -8.32 -8.20
CA ILE A 119 -8.67 -6.88 -8.42
C ILE A 119 -8.76 -6.56 -9.92
N ALA A 120 -8.01 -7.27 -10.75
CA ALA A 120 -7.95 -7.08 -12.20
C ALA A 120 -9.30 -7.35 -12.89
N ALA A 121 -10.13 -8.24 -12.35
CA ALA A 121 -11.46 -8.54 -12.85
C ALA A 121 -12.56 -7.57 -12.35
N THR A 122 -12.25 -6.68 -11.41
CA THR A 122 -13.25 -5.83 -10.76
C THR A 122 -13.62 -4.61 -11.64
N PRO A 123 -14.90 -4.43 -12.04
CA PRO A 123 -15.27 -3.43 -13.05
C PRO A 123 -14.94 -1.97 -12.70
N TRP A 124 -15.14 -1.56 -11.44
CA TRP A 124 -14.83 -0.19 -11.04
C TRP A 124 -13.32 0.07 -11.00
N VAL A 125 -12.51 -0.95 -10.70
CA VAL A 125 -11.04 -0.88 -10.78
C VAL A 125 -10.62 -0.69 -12.24
N GLN A 126 -11.11 -1.54 -13.14
CA GLN A 126 -10.85 -1.43 -14.58
C GLN A 126 -11.18 -0.03 -15.14
N ALA A 127 -12.29 0.54 -14.70
CA ALA A 127 -12.77 1.83 -15.18
C ALA A 127 -12.02 3.04 -14.60
N GLN A 128 -11.52 2.95 -13.37
CA GLN A 128 -11.05 4.14 -12.62
C GLN A 128 -9.56 4.11 -12.27
N PHE A 129 -8.89 2.95 -12.37
CA PHE A 129 -7.53 2.79 -11.90
C PHE A 129 -6.58 2.24 -12.97
N HIS A 130 -5.33 2.65 -12.85
CA HIS A 130 -4.14 1.97 -13.34
C HIS A 130 -3.69 0.94 -12.30
N LEU A 131 -3.14 -0.20 -12.74
CA LEU A 131 -2.54 -1.21 -11.85
C LEU A 131 -1.03 -1.29 -12.04
N THR A 132 -0.26 -1.42 -10.96
CA THR A 132 1.18 -1.70 -11.06
C THR A 132 1.47 -3.17 -11.32
N ASP A 133 0.60 -4.07 -10.85
CA ASP A 133 0.79 -5.51 -10.93
C ASP A 133 -0.54 -6.20 -11.28
N VAL A 134 -0.52 -6.98 -12.36
CA VAL A 134 -1.64 -7.88 -12.77
C VAL A 134 -1.28 -9.36 -12.58
N ASP A 135 -0.02 -9.64 -12.27
CA ASP A 135 0.52 -10.94 -11.93
C ASP A 135 1.70 -10.76 -10.94
N THR A 136 2.38 -11.86 -10.61
CA THR A 136 3.45 -11.87 -9.59
C THR A 136 4.85 -11.61 -10.17
N THR A 137 4.98 -11.18 -11.42
CA THR A 137 6.27 -11.10 -12.14
C THR A 137 7.30 -10.28 -11.38
N ASN A 138 6.90 -9.15 -10.79
CA ASN A 138 7.78 -8.23 -10.07
C ASN A 138 7.96 -8.55 -8.58
N TRP A 139 7.38 -9.65 -8.08
CA TRP A 139 7.55 -10.05 -6.68
C TRP A 139 8.73 -11.01 -6.51
N ALA A 140 9.45 -10.95 -5.40
CA ALA A 140 10.55 -11.89 -5.11
C ALA A 140 10.09 -13.33 -4.80
N THR A 141 8.81 -13.49 -4.49
CA THR A 141 8.14 -14.77 -4.29
C THR A 141 6.85 -14.83 -5.11
N ALA A 142 6.42 -16.03 -5.51
CA ALA A 142 5.12 -16.22 -6.16
C ALA A 142 3.94 -16.29 -5.16
N GLN A 143 4.23 -16.25 -3.85
CA GLN A 143 3.22 -16.47 -2.80
C GLN A 143 2.42 -15.22 -2.47
N TYR A 144 3.10 -14.08 -2.29
CA TYR A 144 2.47 -12.81 -1.96
C TYR A 144 3.35 -11.62 -2.36
N GLY A 145 2.77 -10.42 -2.36
CA GLY A 145 3.52 -9.18 -2.54
C GLY A 145 2.66 -7.93 -2.37
N THR A 146 3.14 -6.80 -2.89
CA THR A 146 2.44 -5.52 -2.85
C THR A 146 1.99 -5.10 -4.25
N THR A 147 0.88 -4.34 -4.32
CA THR A 147 0.38 -3.72 -5.54
C THR A 147 -0.17 -2.33 -5.24
N VAL A 148 -0.21 -1.46 -6.25
CA VAL A 148 -0.76 -0.12 -6.16
C VAL A 148 -1.83 0.08 -7.24
N LEU A 149 -2.98 0.59 -6.82
CA LEU A 149 -4.03 1.08 -7.70
C LEU A 149 -3.93 2.61 -7.72
N VAL A 150 -3.63 3.19 -8.88
CA VAL A 150 -3.51 4.65 -9.06
C VAL A 150 -4.72 5.17 -9.83
N SER A 151 -5.41 6.20 -9.32
CA SER A 151 -6.49 6.83 -10.10
C SER A 151 -6.03 7.21 -11.50
N ARG A 152 -6.89 6.98 -12.50
CA ARG A 152 -6.66 7.42 -13.89
C ARG A 152 -6.59 8.93 -14.06
N ASP A 153 -7.02 9.70 -13.06
CA ASP A 153 -6.87 11.15 -13.05
C ASP A 153 -5.46 11.61 -12.64
N LEU A 154 -4.56 10.68 -12.27
CA LEU A 154 -3.16 10.95 -11.93
C LEU A 154 -2.22 10.36 -12.99
N PRO A 155 -1.59 11.20 -13.83
CA PRO A 155 -0.54 10.75 -14.73
C PRO A 155 0.62 10.08 -13.97
N ILE A 156 0.95 8.84 -14.34
CA ILE A 156 2.09 8.09 -13.82
C ILE A 156 3.33 8.42 -14.65
N THR A 157 4.37 8.92 -13.99
CA THR A 157 5.63 9.34 -14.63
C THR A 157 6.77 8.35 -14.41
N SER A 158 6.69 7.50 -13.37
CA SER A 158 7.61 6.40 -13.14
C SER A 158 6.98 5.33 -12.26
N VAL A 159 7.35 4.06 -12.48
CA VAL A 159 7.07 2.96 -11.56
C VAL A 159 8.34 2.13 -11.42
N PHE A 160 8.78 1.91 -10.19
CA PHE A 160 9.96 1.09 -9.91
C PHE A 160 9.85 0.44 -8.53
N ARG A 161 10.54 -0.69 -8.37
CA ARG A 161 10.57 -1.45 -7.13
C ARG A 161 12.00 -1.56 -6.63
N VAL A 162 12.17 -1.51 -5.31
CA VAL A 162 13.46 -1.69 -4.66
C VAL A 162 13.33 -2.90 -3.74
N HIS A 163 13.94 -4.02 -4.13
CA HIS A 163 13.93 -5.24 -3.34
C HIS A 163 15.00 -5.18 -2.26
N TYR A 164 14.62 -5.37 -1.01
CA TYR A 164 15.54 -5.20 0.11
C TYR A 164 16.57 -6.33 0.15
N SER A 165 17.84 -5.99 0.31
CA SER A 165 18.88 -6.97 0.68
C SER A 165 18.69 -7.48 2.11
N HIS A 166 18.20 -6.62 2.99
CA HIS A 166 17.94 -6.92 4.39
C HIS A 166 16.51 -7.41 4.56
N THR A 167 16.23 -8.63 4.11
CA THR A 167 14.93 -9.26 4.36
C THR A 167 15.03 -10.77 4.51
N ARG A 168 14.17 -11.35 5.36
CA ARG A 168 13.95 -12.80 5.48
C ARG A 168 12.65 -13.23 4.80
N MET A 169 11.83 -12.26 4.39
CA MET A 169 10.45 -12.41 3.96
C MET A 169 10.22 -11.78 2.58
N ASP A 170 11.24 -11.71 1.73
CA ASP A 170 11.07 -11.30 0.32
C ASP A 170 10.43 -9.91 0.16
N ARG A 171 10.69 -9.01 1.13
CA ARG A 171 10.09 -7.66 1.21
C ARG A 171 10.71 -6.68 0.21
N ASP A 172 9.92 -5.68 -0.18
CA ASP A 172 10.34 -4.61 -1.08
C ASP A 172 9.62 -3.27 -0.79
N ALA A 173 10.06 -2.23 -1.48
CA ALA A 173 9.34 -0.97 -1.63
C ALA A 173 8.95 -0.75 -3.09
N LEU A 174 7.65 -0.61 -3.36
CA LEU A 174 7.09 -0.26 -4.66
C LEU A 174 6.85 1.25 -4.71
N PHE A 175 7.55 1.92 -5.62
CA PHE A 175 7.44 3.35 -5.85
C PHE A 175 6.63 3.64 -7.12
N VAL A 176 5.74 4.62 -7.01
CA VAL A 176 4.99 5.21 -8.12
C VAL A 176 5.18 6.72 -8.04
N ASP A 177 5.73 7.29 -9.11
CA ASP A 177 5.81 8.74 -9.27
C ASP A 177 4.60 9.21 -10.07
N VAL A 178 3.86 10.18 -9.53
CA VAL A 178 2.69 10.78 -10.15
C VAL A 178 2.84 12.29 -10.28
N SER A 179 2.09 12.90 -11.18
CA SER A 179 2.02 14.36 -11.32
C SER A 179 0.62 14.88 -11.00
N THR A 180 0.54 15.94 -10.18
CA THR A 180 -0.67 16.77 -10.12
C THR A 180 -0.57 17.83 -11.21
N GLY A 181 -1.59 17.97 -12.06
CA GLY A 181 -1.59 18.85 -13.24
C GLY A 181 -1.38 20.36 -13.00
N LEU A 182 -1.05 20.78 -11.77
CA LEU A 182 -0.89 22.18 -11.39
C LEU A 182 0.50 22.74 -11.74
N GLU A 183 1.59 21.97 -11.64
CA GLU A 183 2.96 22.49 -11.89
C GLU A 183 3.98 21.42 -12.38
N GLU A 184 3.54 20.35 -13.08
CA GLU A 184 4.42 19.22 -13.51
C GLU A 184 5.30 18.64 -12.38
N LYS A 185 4.83 18.74 -11.14
CA LYS A 185 5.58 18.30 -9.97
C LYS A 185 5.44 16.81 -9.75
N GLN A 186 6.60 16.18 -9.60
CA GLN A 186 6.66 14.77 -9.26
C GLN A 186 6.38 14.54 -7.77
N ILE A 187 5.34 13.77 -7.48
CA ILE A 187 5.00 13.29 -6.15
C ILE A 187 5.31 11.80 -6.12
N ARG A 188 6.18 11.40 -5.20
CA ARG A 188 6.59 10.00 -5.03
C ARG A 188 5.73 9.30 -4.00
N LEU A 189 5.11 8.22 -4.40
CA LEU A 189 4.27 7.38 -3.54
C LEU A 189 4.97 6.03 -3.35
N CYS A 190 5.12 5.54 -2.13
CA CYS A 190 5.84 4.31 -1.80
C CYS A 190 4.99 3.35 -0.98
N ASN A 191 4.59 2.23 -1.58
CA ASN A 191 3.94 1.12 -0.91
C ASN A 191 5.01 0.14 -0.41
N THR A 192 5.03 -0.16 0.90
CA THR A 192 5.95 -1.16 1.44
C THR A 192 5.30 -2.01 2.53
N HIS A 193 5.81 -3.22 2.70
CA HIS A 193 5.56 -4.06 3.85
C HIS A 193 6.91 -4.35 4.50
N LEU A 194 7.19 -3.75 5.66
CA LEU A 194 8.48 -3.90 6.35
C LEU A 194 8.60 -5.25 7.09
N GLU A 195 9.82 -5.65 7.41
CA GLU A 195 10.11 -6.95 8.03
C GLU A 195 9.22 -7.24 9.24
N SER A 196 8.49 -8.35 9.18
CA SER A 196 7.61 -8.78 10.26
C SER A 196 8.38 -9.44 11.39
N LEU A 197 7.68 -9.72 12.49
CA LEU A 197 8.19 -10.34 13.71
C LEU A 197 9.26 -9.51 14.44
N ALA A 198 9.42 -9.78 15.72
CA ALA A 198 10.45 -9.15 16.56
C ALA A 198 11.73 -10.00 16.54
N LEU A 199 12.51 -9.88 15.45
CA LEU A 199 13.75 -10.65 15.23
C LEU A 199 15.01 -9.81 15.52
N ASP A 200 16.12 -10.50 15.80
CA ASP A 200 17.45 -9.91 16.02
C ASP A 200 18.46 -10.51 15.01
N PRO A 201 19.18 -9.68 14.21
CA PRO A 201 19.02 -8.22 14.10
C PRO A 201 17.67 -7.82 13.47
N PRO A 202 17.11 -6.65 13.85
CA PRO A 202 15.93 -6.09 13.22
C PRO A 202 16.26 -5.51 11.85
N TYR A 203 15.42 -5.78 10.85
CA TYR A 203 15.61 -5.27 9.49
C TYR A 203 14.69 -4.12 9.10
N ARG A 204 13.66 -3.80 9.90
CA ARG A 204 12.82 -2.62 9.65
C ARG A 204 13.62 -1.29 9.61
N PRO A 205 14.62 -1.04 10.49
CA PRO A 205 15.41 0.18 10.42
C PRO A 205 16.18 0.36 9.09
N PRO A 206 17.02 -0.59 8.61
CA PRO A 206 17.71 -0.41 7.32
C PRO A 206 16.75 -0.37 6.13
N GLN A 207 15.63 -1.10 6.16
CA GLN A 207 14.60 -1.01 5.11
C GLN A 207 13.99 0.40 5.05
N MET A 208 13.60 0.96 6.20
CA MET A 208 13.04 2.32 6.25
C MET A 208 14.07 3.39 5.85
N GLN A 209 15.34 3.18 6.18
CA GLN A 209 16.43 4.04 5.71
C GLN A 209 16.52 4.06 4.19
N LEU A 210 16.42 2.89 3.54
CA LEU A 210 16.41 2.80 2.10
C LEU A 210 15.18 3.48 1.48
N VAL A 211 13.99 3.26 2.04
CA VAL A 211 12.77 3.96 1.61
C VAL A 211 12.95 5.46 1.68
N SER A 212 13.46 5.96 2.81
CA SER A 212 13.69 7.39 3.01
C SER A 212 14.70 7.96 2.01
N GLN A 213 15.78 7.25 1.71
CA GLN A 213 16.75 7.67 0.68
C GLN A 213 16.07 7.95 -0.66
N TYR A 214 15.17 7.07 -1.11
CA TYR A 214 14.42 7.29 -2.35
C TYR A 214 13.33 8.36 -2.22
N MET A 215 12.74 8.56 -1.04
CA MET A 215 11.82 9.69 -0.78
C MET A 215 12.53 11.05 -0.83
N HIS A 216 13.81 11.11 -0.44
CA HIS A 216 14.64 12.33 -0.46
C HIS A 216 15.38 12.55 -1.78
N HIS A 217 15.24 11.66 -2.76
CA HIS A 217 15.96 11.75 -4.02
C HIS A 217 15.67 13.05 -4.78
N ASP A 218 16.69 13.59 -5.46
CA ASP A 218 16.59 14.82 -6.24
C ASP A 218 15.47 14.72 -7.30
N GLY A 219 14.76 15.83 -7.50
CA GLY A 219 13.58 15.87 -8.38
C GLY A 219 12.26 15.43 -7.73
N THR A 220 12.31 14.80 -6.55
CA THR A 220 11.09 14.47 -5.78
C THR A 220 10.59 15.70 -5.03
N TYR A 221 9.49 16.29 -5.51
CA TYR A 221 8.91 17.50 -4.91
C TYR A 221 8.35 17.20 -3.52
N ALA A 222 7.51 16.17 -3.43
CA ALA A 222 6.95 15.64 -2.20
C ALA A 222 6.93 14.12 -2.25
N ALA A 223 6.90 13.48 -1.09
CA ALA A 223 6.86 12.02 -1.01
C ALA A 223 5.97 11.53 0.13
N LEU A 224 5.30 10.41 -0.11
CA LEU A 224 4.52 9.66 0.87
C LEU A 224 4.94 8.19 0.82
N ALA A 225 5.22 7.61 1.98
CA ALA A 225 5.39 6.17 2.15
C ALA A 225 4.29 5.66 3.07
N ALA A 226 3.61 4.60 2.66
CA ALA A 226 2.53 4.01 3.43
C ALA A 226 2.50 2.49 3.25
N GLY A 227 1.89 1.80 4.20
CA GLY A 227 1.93 0.34 4.22
C GLY A 227 1.84 -0.24 5.61
N ASP A 228 2.16 -1.52 5.70
CA ASP A 228 2.38 -2.23 6.94
C ASP A 228 3.84 -2.10 7.35
N PHE A 229 4.09 -1.26 8.35
CA PHE A 229 5.44 -0.99 8.86
C PHE A 229 5.83 -2.00 9.95
N ASN A 230 4.96 -2.94 10.32
CA ASN A 230 5.19 -3.93 11.38
C ASN A 230 5.74 -3.28 12.66
N ALA A 231 5.21 -2.12 13.03
CA ALA A 231 5.75 -1.29 14.10
C ALA A 231 5.43 -1.84 15.50
N ILE A 232 6.17 -2.87 15.91
CA ILE A 232 5.91 -3.69 17.10
C ILE A 232 7.04 -3.65 18.15
N GLN A 233 8.15 -2.98 17.86
CA GLN A 233 9.29 -2.82 18.78
C GLN A 233 9.51 -1.33 19.13
N PRO A 234 10.22 -1.02 20.23
CA PRO A 234 10.47 0.35 20.67
C PRO A 234 11.01 1.30 19.58
N PHE A 235 11.97 0.84 18.78
CA PHE A 235 12.58 1.66 17.71
C PHE A 235 11.59 2.02 16.59
N ASP A 236 10.49 1.26 16.43
CA ASP A 236 9.52 1.51 15.36
C ASP A 236 8.72 2.81 15.57
N ARG A 237 8.74 3.35 16.79
CA ARG A 237 8.11 4.63 17.14
C ARG A 237 8.85 5.82 16.53
N THR A 238 10.17 5.72 16.36
CA THR A 238 11.00 6.86 15.91
C THR A 238 11.46 6.76 14.47
N LEU A 239 11.16 5.66 13.76
CA LEU A 239 11.61 5.43 12.38
C LEU A 239 11.34 6.61 11.43
N HIS A 240 10.26 7.36 11.60
CA HIS A 240 10.00 8.55 10.80
C HIS A 240 10.97 9.69 11.12
N VAL A 241 11.16 10.04 12.41
CA VAL A 241 12.10 11.09 12.85
C VAL A 241 13.54 10.74 12.48
N ASP A 242 13.94 9.49 12.71
CA ASP A 242 15.29 8.98 12.39
C ASP A 242 15.61 9.10 10.89
N ASN A 243 14.59 9.21 10.06
CA ASN A 243 14.66 9.32 8.61
C ASN A 243 14.25 10.69 8.05
N ASN A 244 14.10 11.72 8.90
CA ASN A 244 13.66 13.06 8.51
C ASN A 244 12.30 13.07 7.77
N LEU A 245 11.36 12.27 8.25
CA LEU A 245 9.99 12.18 7.76
C LEU A 245 9.01 12.58 8.87
N LYS A 246 7.83 13.02 8.47
CA LYS A 246 6.69 13.24 9.36
C LYS A 246 5.78 12.02 9.35
N ASP A 247 5.10 11.75 10.46
CA ASP A 247 4.04 10.74 10.57
C ASP A 247 2.67 11.42 10.51
N ALA A 248 1.79 10.97 9.61
CA ALA A 248 0.50 11.61 9.39
C ALA A 248 -0.45 11.52 10.61
N PHE A 249 -0.43 10.41 11.34
CA PHE A 249 -1.26 10.26 12.53
C PHE A 249 -0.79 11.21 13.64
N LEU A 250 0.52 11.29 13.86
CA LEU A 250 1.11 12.13 14.91
C LEU A 250 1.05 13.63 14.55
N GLU A 251 1.22 13.99 13.28
CA GLU A 251 1.13 15.39 12.82
C GLU A 251 -0.26 15.98 13.08
N LEU A 252 -1.32 15.16 13.06
CA LEU A 252 -2.69 15.59 13.41
C LEU A 252 -3.01 15.46 14.91
N GLY A 253 -1.99 15.25 15.75
CA GLY A 253 -2.14 15.18 17.20
C GLY A 253 -2.54 13.80 17.73
N GLY A 254 -2.43 12.75 16.91
CA GLY A 254 -2.55 11.38 17.39
C GLY A 254 -1.42 11.01 18.35
N GLU A 255 -1.67 10.01 19.19
CA GLU A 255 -0.71 9.52 20.18
C GLU A 255 -0.45 8.03 19.96
N GLU A 256 0.83 7.64 19.89
CA GLU A 256 1.22 6.22 19.83
C GLU A 256 0.64 5.43 21.02
N ASP A 257 0.49 4.12 20.83
CA ASP A 257 0.09 3.19 21.89
C ASP A 257 -1.30 3.47 22.51
N THR A 258 -2.22 4.03 21.72
CA THR A 258 -3.63 4.24 22.06
C THR A 258 -4.56 3.37 21.22
N GLU A 259 -5.79 3.12 21.69
CA GLU A 259 -6.79 2.33 20.94
C GLU A 259 -7.14 2.95 19.59
N GLU A 260 -7.11 4.29 19.52
CA GLU A 260 -7.33 5.06 18.30
C GLU A 260 -6.18 4.91 17.29
N ALA A 261 -4.98 4.66 17.78
CA ALA A 261 -3.78 4.45 16.98
C ALA A 261 -3.73 3.07 16.35
N TYR A 262 -4.21 2.04 17.05
CA TYR A 262 -4.04 0.66 16.66
C TYR A 262 -4.70 0.32 15.32
N THR A 263 -3.94 -0.36 14.47
CA THR A 263 -4.39 -0.85 13.16
C THR A 263 -4.33 -2.38 13.08
N TRP A 264 -3.71 -3.03 14.07
CA TRP A 264 -3.67 -4.47 14.19
C TRP A 264 -4.10 -4.92 15.58
N GLY A 265 -4.72 -6.10 15.64
CA GLY A 265 -5.15 -6.76 16.86
C GLY A 265 -6.66 -6.81 17.01
N GLN A 266 -7.39 -5.75 16.64
CA GLN A 266 -8.85 -5.68 16.80
C GLN A 266 -9.58 -6.80 16.03
N GLN A 267 -9.08 -7.13 14.84
CA GLN A 267 -9.62 -8.18 13.96
C GLN A 267 -8.72 -9.42 13.88
N ALA A 268 -7.72 -9.52 14.75
CA ALA A 268 -6.83 -10.69 14.79
C ALA A 268 -7.51 -11.90 15.44
N ALA A 269 -6.98 -13.09 15.19
CA ALA A 269 -7.43 -14.29 15.89
C ALA A 269 -7.25 -14.11 17.40
N THR A 270 -8.23 -14.56 18.19
CA THR A 270 -8.31 -14.27 19.63
C THR A 270 -7.04 -14.67 20.39
N LYS A 271 -6.42 -15.79 20.01
CA LYS A 271 -5.16 -16.26 20.60
C LYS A 271 -3.97 -15.35 20.26
N GLN A 272 -3.89 -14.84 19.02
CA GLN A 272 -2.82 -13.93 18.61
C GLN A 272 -2.97 -12.58 19.31
N ARG A 273 -4.18 -12.01 19.36
CA ARG A 273 -4.44 -10.78 20.12
C ARG A 273 -4.07 -10.94 21.60
N ALA A 274 -4.40 -12.08 22.22
CA ALA A 274 -4.03 -12.36 23.61
C ALA A 274 -2.50 -12.48 23.81
N GLN A 275 -1.77 -12.96 22.81
CA GLN A 275 -0.33 -13.15 22.89
C GLN A 275 0.46 -11.86 22.61
N PHE A 276 0.04 -11.08 21.61
CA PHE A 276 0.81 -9.95 21.08
C PHE A 276 0.21 -8.58 21.42
N GLY A 277 -1.04 -8.52 21.89
CA GLY A 277 -1.75 -7.27 22.13
C GLY A 277 -2.24 -6.61 20.84
N CYS A 278 -2.47 -5.31 20.89
CA CYS A 278 -2.79 -4.47 19.73
C CYS A 278 -1.61 -3.55 19.42
N SER A 279 -1.48 -3.12 18.17
CA SER A 279 -0.39 -2.26 17.72
C SER A 279 -0.79 -1.39 16.53
N ARG A 280 -0.07 -0.27 16.33
CA ARG A 280 -0.19 0.57 15.14
C ARG A 280 0.86 0.14 14.11
N MET A 281 0.56 -0.93 13.39
CA MET A 281 1.45 -1.47 12.37
C MET A 281 1.42 -0.64 11.09
N ASP A 282 0.25 -0.16 10.70
CA ASP A 282 0.01 0.53 9.44
C ASP A 282 0.19 2.03 9.61
N LYS A 283 1.04 2.64 8.78
CA LYS A 283 1.47 4.03 8.94
C LYS A 283 1.50 4.76 7.61
N VAL A 284 1.45 6.10 7.66
CA VAL A 284 1.69 6.99 6.52
C VAL A 284 2.75 8.01 6.92
N TYR A 285 3.92 7.91 6.32
CA TYR A 285 5.01 8.87 6.46
C TYR A 285 5.07 9.79 5.26
N PHE A 286 5.48 11.04 5.46
CA PHE A 286 5.54 12.00 4.37
C PHE A 286 6.64 13.05 4.56
N ARG A 287 7.01 13.70 3.45
CA ARG A 287 7.90 14.86 3.42
C ARG A 287 7.56 15.81 2.27
N GLY A 288 8.17 16.99 2.32
CA GLY A 288 8.05 18.00 1.30
C GLY A 288 6.86 18.93 1.52
N PRO A 289 6.58 19.83 0.57
CA PRO A 289 5.56 20.86 0.64
C PRO A 289 4.17 20.28 0.36
N VAL A 290 3.70 19.46 1.29
CA VAL A 290 2.32 18.96 1.34
C VAL A 290 1.66 19.43 2.63
N LYS A 291 0.36 19.67 2.54
CA LYS A 291 -0.49 19.93 3.71
C LYS A 291 -1.34 18.69 3.97
N LEU A 292 -1.12 18.06 5.11
CA LEU A 292 -1.97 16.98 5.57
C LEU A 292 -3.34 17.55 5.98
N LEU A 293 -4.39 17.07 5.32
CA LEU A 293 -5.76 17.51 5.55
C LEU A 293 -6.52 16.58 6.48
N LYS A 294 -6.22 15.28 6.42
CA LYS A 294 -7.02 14.23 7.07
C LYS A 294 -6.21 12.96 7.27
N PHE A 295 -6.44 12.26 8.38
CA PHE A 295 -5.99 10.89 8.62
C PHE A 295 -7.12 10.10 9.32
N GLU A 296 -7.47 8.92 8.82
CA GLU A 296 -8.52 8.06 9.39
C GLU A 296 -8.19 6.57 9.25
N ARG A 297 -8.71 5.76 10.18
CA ARG A 297 -8.78 4.30 10.05
C ARG A 297 -10.04 3.88 9.28
N PHE A 298 -9.98 2.77 8.56
CA PHE A 298 -11.12 2.17 7.87
C PHE A 298 -11.03 0.63 7.89
N GLY A 299 -12.02 -0.05 7.33
CA GLY A 299 -12.00 -1.51 7.18
C GLY A 299 -12.43 -2.30 8.42
N GLU A 300 -12.88 -1.62 9.48
CA GLU A 300 -13.42 -2.28 10.67
C GLU A 300 -14.74 -2.99 10.35
N GLY A 301 -14.84 -4.25 10.78
CA GLY A 301 -16.05 -5.06 10.68
C GLY A 301 -16.38 -5.53 9.27
N ILE A 302 -15.47 -5.40 8.30
CA ILE A 302 -15.70 -5.90 6.94
C ILE A 302 -15.54 -7.42 6.94
N LEU A 303 -16.56 -8.12 6.45
CA LEU A 303 -16.66 -9.57 6.52
C LEU A 303 -16.49 -10.20 5.14
N ALA A 304 -15.85 -11.36 5.09
CA ALA A 304 -15.79 -12.21 3.91
C ALA A 304 -17.19 -12.60 3.43
N GLU A 305 -17.32 -12.94 2.15
CA GLU A 305 -18.53 -13.53 1.58
C GLU A 305 -18.45 -15.07 1.55
N GLY A 306 -19.59 -15.73 1.33
CA GLY A 306 -19.69 -17.20 1.28
C GLY A 306 -19.88 -17.85 2.66
N ASP A 307 -20.90 -18.70 2.80
CA ASP A 307 -21.27 -19.27 4.09
C ASP A 307 -20.23 -20.28 4.61
N ASP A 308 -19.62 -21.06 3.70
CA ASP A 308 -18.62 -22.07 4.06
C ASP A 308 -17.26 -21.43 4.36
N GLU A 309 -16.86 -20.42 3.60
CA GLU A 309 -15.66 -19.62 3.80
C GLU A 309 -15.71 -18.89 5.14
N ARG A 310 -16.83 -18.22 5.41
CA ARG A 310 -17.07 -17.52 6.69
C ARG A 310 -16.97 -18.45 7.88
N ARG A 311 -17.58 -19.64 7.81
CA ARG A 311 -17.50 -20.63 8.89
C ARG A 311 -16.06 -21.05 9.15
N GLN A 312 -15.32 -21.38 8.08
CA GLN A 312 -13.93 -21.82 8.19
C GLN A 312 -13.00 -20.72 8.74
N ILE A 313 -13.22 -19.45 8.39
CA ILE A 313 -12.45 -18.35 9.00
C ILE A 313 -12.69 -18.28 10.51
N VAL A 314 -13.93 -18.37 10.98
CA VAL A 314 -14.24 -18.38 12.41
C VAL A 314 -13.59 -19.58 13.13
N GLU A 315 -13.59 -20.76 12.49
CA GLU A 315 -12.93 -21.98 13.00
C GLU A 315 -11.41 -21.81 13.16
N LEU A 316 -10.78 -20.88 12.44
CA LEU A 316 -9.35 -20.57 12.62
C LEU A 316 -9.04 -19.79 13.90
N GLY A 317 -10.06 -19.30 14.61
CA GLY A 317 -9.96 -18.62 15.91
C GLY A 317 -10.31 -17.13 15.92
N PHE A 318 -10.89 -16.63 14.82
CA PHE A 318 -11.39 -15.26 14.70
C PHE A 318 -12.80 -15.12 15.29
N GLU A 319 -13.15 -13.98 15.87
CA GLU A 319 -14.49 -13.76 16.43
C GLU A 319 -15.55 -13.58 15.33
N LYS A 320 -15.15 -13.01 14.20
CA LYS A 320 -15.98 -12.81 13.02
C LYS A 320 -15.18 -13.19 11.77
N PRO A 321 -15.84 -13.52 10.66
CA PRO A 321 -15.17 -13.84 9.41
C PRO A 321 -14.68 -12.58 8.71
N TRP A 322 -13.72 -11.87 9.30
CA TRP A 322 -13.18 -10.64 8.73
C TRP A 322 -12.43 -10.89 7.43
N VAL A 323 -12.34 -9.85 6.60
CA VAL A 323 -11.59 -9.91 5.35
C VAL A 323 -10.07 -9.84 5.57
N THR A 324 -9.60 -9.33 6.70
CA THR A 324 -8.18 -9.28 7.11
C THR A 324 -8.12 -9.03 8.62
N ASP A 325 -6.98 -9.31 9.25
CA ASP A 325 -6.69 -8.98 10.64
C ASP A 325 -6.26 -7.51 10.86
N HIS A 326 -6.01 -6.76 9.78
CA HIS A 326 -5.67 -5.33 9.81
C HIS A 326 -6.87 -4.41 9.58
N LEU A 327 -6.82 -3.24 10.22
CA LEU A 327 -7.56 -2.05 9.80
C LEU A 327 -6.71 -1.26 8.81
N GLY A 328 -7.33 -0.71 7.78
CA GLY A 328 -6.65 0.18 6.85
C GLY A 328 -6.51 1.58 7.42
N VAL A 329 -5.57 2.36 6.88
CA VAL A 329 -5.45 3.80 7.16
C VAL A 329 -5.49 4.61 5.87
N MET A 330 -6.05 5.80 5.95
CA MET A 330 -6.13 6.74 4.84
C MET A 330 -5.60 8.11 5.27
N ALA A 331 -4.80 8.72 4.41
CA ALA A 331 -4.37 10.12 4.55
C ALA A 331 -4.78 10.93 3.31
N VAL A 332 -5.34 12.12 3.52
CA VAL A 332 -5.55 13.11 2.44
C VAL A 332 -4.50 14.18 2.53
N VAL A 333 -3.71 14.36 1.47
CA VAL A 333 -2.69 15.40 1.37
C VAL A 333 -2.98 16.34 0.21
N ASP A 334 -2.91 17.63 0.49
CA ASP A 334 -2.94 18.69 -0.52
C ASP A 334 -1.51 19.06 -0.91
N VAL A 335 -1.24 19.15 -2.21
CA VAL A 335 0.10 19.40 -2.74
C VAL A 335 0.25 20.90 -2.92
N LEU A 336 1.14 21.51 -2.13
CA LEU A 336 1.23 22.96 -2.11
C LEU A 336 1.90 23.50 -3.39
N PRO A 337 1.46 24.67 -3.90
CA PRO A 337 2.16 25.37 -4.96
C PRO A 337 3.59 25.74 -4.55
N SER A 338 4.47 25.92 -5.54
CA SER A 338 5.84 26.36 -5.22
C SER A 338 5.76 27.82 -4.80
N THR A 339 6.13 28.13 -3.55
CA THR A 339 6.29 29.51 -3.13
C THR A 339 7.49 30.10 -3.88
N LYS A 340 7.24 30.79 -5.00
CA LYS A 340 8.25 31.64 -5.63
C LYS A 340 8.69 32.69 -4.59
N GLY A 341 9.90 32.55 -4.04
CA GLY A 341 10.56 33.67 -3.35
C GLY A 341 11.25 33.42 -2.00
N GLN A 342 11.89 32.29 -1.77
CA GLN A 342 13.00 32.23 -0.78
C GLN A 342 14.17 31.47 -1.39
N LEU A 343 15.02 32.24 -2.09
CA LEU A 343 16.40 31.90 -2.39
C LEU A 343 17.27 32.31 -1.21
#